data_AF-A0A1G5KGB2-F1
#
_entry.id   AF-A0A1G5KGB2-F1
#
_cell.length_a   1.000
_cell.length_b   1.000
_cell.length_c   1.000
_cell.angle_alpha   90.00
_cell.angle_beta   90.00
_cell.angle_gamma   90.00
#
_symmetry.space_group_name_H-M   'P 1'
#
loop_
_entity.id
_entity.type
_entity.pdbx_description
1 polymer ?
#
loop_
_entity_poly.entity_id
_entity_poly.type
_entity_poly.pdbx_seq_one_letter_code
_entity_poly.pdbx_strand_id
1 'polypeptide(L)'
;MKPPYDLNQNILELITAISEMIGEVNANYLNKQSPTLRKQNKIKTIHSSLQIEGNTLSEEQITALIENKKVIGPEKDIIEVLNAIKV
;
A
#
# COMPACT_ATOMS: atom_id res chain seq x y z
N MET A 1 21.82 9.12 -18.58
CA MET A 1 22.37 9.67 -17.31
C MET A 1 22.42 8.56 -16.29
N LYS A 2 23.52 8.40 -15.56
CA LYS A 2 23.57 7.49 -14.41
C LYS A 2 23.00 8.25 -13.21
N PRO A 3 21.95 7.76 -12.54
CA PRO A 3 21.46 8.44 -11.34
C PRO A 3 22.58 8.44 -10.28
N PRO A 4 22.79 9.56 -9.56
CA PRO A 4 23.86 9.67 -8.58
C PRO A 4 23.46 8.93 -7.30
N TYR A 5 23.79 7.64 -7.24
CA TYR A 5 23.62 6.83 -6.04
C TYR A 5 24.94 6.70 -5.30
N ASP A 6 25.03 7.25 -4.09
CA ASP A 6 26.15 7.09 -3.19
C ASP A 6 25.70 6.37 -1.91
N LEU A 7 26.45 5.35 -1.52
CA LEU A 7 26.23 4.64 -0.26
C LEU A 7 26.77 5.48 0.90
N ASN A 8 26.08 5.42 2.03
CA ASN A 8 26.55 5.98 3.29
C ASN A 8 26.20 5.03 4.45
N GLN A 9 26.72 5.36 5.63
CA GLN A 9 26.53 4.55 6.83
C GLN A 9 25.04 4.37 7.18
N ASN A 10 24.23 5.44 7.13
CA ASN A 10 22.80 5.38 7.43
C ASN A 10 22.05 4.42 6.49
N ILE A 11 22.39 4.41 5.19
CA ILE A 11 21.78 3.49 4.23
C ILE A 11 22.10 2.04 4.60
N LEU A 12 23.36 1.74 4.98
CA LEU A 12 23.76 0.39 5.38
C LEU A 12 23.06 -0.05 6.69
N GLU A 13 22.95 0.85 7.66
CA GLU A 13 22.23 0.60 8.91
C GLU A 13 20.74 0.30 8.65
N LEU A 14 20.08 1.11 7.82
CA LEU A 14 18.68 0.89 7.44
C LEU A 14 18.47 -0.42 6.67
N ILE A 15 19.34 -0.76 5.72
CA ILE A 15 19.28 -2.03 4.99
C ILE A 15 19.38 -3.21 5.96
N THR A 16 20.30 -3.15 6.91
CA THR A 16 20.53 -4.20 7.90
C THR A 16 19.27 -4.38 8.77
N ALA A 17 18.74 -3.29 9.31
CA ALA A 17 17.53 -3.32 10.13
C ALA A 17 16.30 -3.84 9.35
N ILE A 18 16.13 -3.40 8.09
CA ILE A 18 15.03 -3.88 7.23
C ILE A 18 15.16 -5.38 6.97
N SER A 19 16.38 -5.86 6.72
CA SER A 19 16.64 -7.28 6.43
C SER A 19 16.33 -8.17 7.65
N GLU A 20 16.68 -7.72 8.85
CA GLU A 20 16.36 -8.40 10.11
C GLU A 20 14.84 -8.48 10.33
N MET A 21 14.12 -7.36 10.19
CA MET A 21 12.66 -7.32 10.31
C MET A 21 11.96 -8.22 9.29
N ILE A 22 12.45 -8.26 8.05
CA ILE A 22 11.94 -9.19 7.02
C ILE A 22 12.17 -10.65 7.44
N GLY A 23 13.35 -10.96 7.99
CA GLY A 23 13.67 -12.29 8.52
C GLY A 23 12.72 -12.73 9.62
N GLU A 24 12.46 -11.87 10.61
CA GLU A 24 11.50 -12.13 11.69
C GLU A 24 10.09 -12.38 11.16
N VAL A 25 9.62 -11.54 10.23
CA VAL A 25 8.30 -11.71 9.60
C VAL A 25 8.24 -13.04 8.85
N ASN A 26 9.24 -13.38 8.04
CA ASN A 26 9.25 -14.63 7.29
C ASN A 26 9.26 -15.87 8.19
N ALA A 27 9.99 -15.83 9.30
CA ALA A 27 10.02 -16.92 10.28
C ALA A 27 8.68 -17.08 11.01
N ASN A 28 8.02 -15.98 11.37
CA ASN A 28 6.75 -15.99 12.12
C ASN A 28 5.52 -16.25 11.24
N TYR A 29 5.56 -15.86 9.96
CA TYR A 29 4.45 -15.99 9.00
C TYR A 29 4.69 -17.07 7.95
N LEU A 30 5.28 -18.20 8.33
CA LEU A 30 5.44 -19.40 7.49
C LEU A 30 4.09 -19.91 6.92
N ASN A 31 2.98 -19.61 7.61
CA ASN A 31 1.63 -19.82 7.12
C ASN A 31 1.12 -18.60 6.34
N LYS A 32 0.50 -18.85 5.19
CA LYS A 32 -0.04 -17.82 4.29
C LYS A 32 -0.93 -16.84 5.05
N GLN A 33 -0.60 -15.54 5.02
CA GLN A 33 -1.41 -14.48 5.65
C GLN A 33 -2.89 -14.61 5.28
N SER A 34 -3.77 -14.34 6.25
CA SER A 34 -5.22 -14.46 6.03
C SER A 34 -5.67 -13.56 4.86
N PRO A 35 -6.61 -14.03 4.02
CA PRO A 35 -7.18 -13.20 2.95
C PRO A 35 -7.73 -11.86 3.44
N THR A 36 -8.25 -11.81 4.67
CA THR A 36 -8.73 -10.61 5.33
C THR A 36 -7.63 -9.59 5.54
N LEU A 37 -6.47 -10.01 6.06
CA LEU A 37 -5.34 -9.12 6.31
C LEU A 37 -4.78 -8.57 4.99
N ARG A 38 -4.72 -9.40 3.95
CA ARG A 38 -4.32 -8.96 2.60
C ARG A 38 -5.25 -7.90 2.04
N LYS A 39 -6.57 -8.10 2.18
CA LYS A 39 -7.59 -7.12 1.74
C LYS A 39 -7.41 -5.79 2.47
N GLN A 40 -7.24 -5.83 3.80
CA GLN A 40 -7.01 -4.63 4.62
C GLN A 40 -5.73 -3.89 4.22
N ASN A 41 -4.64 -4.61 3.99
CA ASN A 41 -3.39 -3.98 3.54
C ASN A 41 -3.54 -3.37 2.14
N LYS A 42 -4.23 -4.03 1.20
CA LYS A 42 -4.50 -3.44 -0.13
C LYS A 42 -5.31 -2.15 -0.02
N ILE A 43 -6.35 -2.12 0.83
CA ILE A 43 -7.15 -0.91 1.10
C ILE A 43 -6.26 0.23 1.57
N LYS A 44 -5.44 -0.01 2.60
CA LYS A 44 -4.53 1.00 3.17
C LYS A 44 -3.49 1.49 2.16
N THR A 45 -2.91 0.60 1.37
CA THR A 45 -1.94 0.96 0.33
C THR A 45 -2.57 1.87 -0.73
N ILE A 46 -3.77 1.54 -1.21
CA ILE A 46 -4.48 2.36 -2.20
C ILE A 46 -4.82 3.73 -1.61
N HIS A 47 -5.41 3.76 -0.41
CA HIS A 47 -5.76 5.00 0.28
C HIS A 47 -4.55 5.91 0.46
N SER A 48 -3.49 5.44 1.12
CA SER A 48 -2.33 6.26 1.41
C SER A 48 -1.61 6.75 0.15
N SER A 49 -1.54 5.93 -0.91
CA SER A 49 -0.89 6.33 -2.16
C SER A 49 -1.68 7.41 -2.89
N LEU A 50 -3.00 7.22 -3.04
CA LEU A 50 -3.83 8.19 -3.74
C LEU A 50 -4.06 9.47 -2.93
N GLN A 51 -4.06 9.39 -1.60
CA GLN A 51 -4.15 10.54 -0.71
C GLN A 51 -2.94 11.48 -0.88
N ILE A 52 -1.73 10.95 -1.09
CA ILE A 52 -0.53 11.75 -1.40
C ILE A 52 -0.71 12.54 -2.70
N GLU A 53 -1.43 11.97 -3.67
CA GLU A 53 -1.77 12.59 -4.95
C GLU A 53 -3.03 13.49 -4.88
N GLY A 54 -3.59 13.69 -3.68
CA GLY A 54 -4.73 14.60 -3.43
C GLY A 54 -6.11 13.97 -3.59
N ASN A 55 -6.21 12.63 -3.68
CA ASN A 55 -7.50 11.94 -3.67
C ASN A 55 -8.20 12.12 -2.31
N THR A 56 -9.50 12.37 -2.36
CA THR A 56 -10.30 12.75 -1.18
C THR A 56 -11.15 11.62 -0.60
N LEU A 57 -11.12 10.43 -1.20
CA LEU A 57 -11.94 9.31 -0.74
C LEU A 57 -11.39 8.71 0.56
N SER A 58 -12.29 8.44 1.51
CA SER A 58 -11.94 7.81 2.78
C SER A 58 -11.64 6.31 2.61
N GLU A 59 -10.99 5.73 3.63
CA GLU A 59 -10.74 4.29 3.68
C GLU A 59 -12.05 3.47 3.58
N GLU A 60 -13.15 3.94 4.19
CA GLU A 60 -14.46 3.30 4.09
C GLU A 60 -15.03 3.36 2.68
N GLN A 61 -14.86 4.49 1.99
CA GLN A 61 -15.31 4.65 0.60
C GLN A 61 -14.51 3.75 -0.35
N ILE A 62 -13.20 3.64 -0.17
CA ILE A 62 -12.36 2.70 -0.93
C ILE A 62 -12.75 1.25 -0.63
N THR A 63 -13.02 0.93 0.64
CA THR A 63 -13.53 -0.39 1.04
C THR A 63 -14.85 -0.72 0.36
N ALA A 64 -15.78 0.24 0.32
CA ALA A 64 -17.06 0.10 -0.36
C ALA A 64 -16.88 -0.14 -1.87
N LEU A 65 -15.95 0.56 -2.54
CA LEU A 65 -15.64 0.33 -3.95
C LEU A 65 -15.09 -1.08 -4.21
N ILE A 66 -14.19 -1.59 -3.34
CA ILE A 66 -13.68 -2.97 -3.42
C ILE A 66 -14.81 -4.00 -3.22
N GLU A 67 -15.82 -3.66 -2.44
CA GLU A 67 -17.01 -4.50 -2.19
C GLU A 67 -18.10 -4.34 -3.25
N ASN A 68 -17.83 -3.62 -4.35
CA ASN A 68 -18.80 -3.29 -5.40
C ASN A 68 -20.04 -2.55 -4.89
N LYS A 69 -19.91 -1.79 -3.79
CA LYS A 69 -20.94 -0.91 -3.27
C LYS A 69 -20.84 0.46 -3.94
N LYS A 70 -21.98 1.15 -4.02
CA LYS A 70 -22.04 2.52 -4.56
C LYS A 70 -21.42 3.50 -3.57
N VAL A 71 -20.65 4.44 -4.10
CA VAL A 71 -20.00 5.52 -3.34
C VAL A 71 -20.30 6.84 -4.03
N ILE A 72 -20.56 7.87 -3.23
CA ILE A 72 -20.71 9.25 -3.69
C ILE A 72 -19.38 9.96 -3.48
N GLY A 73 -18.86 10.58 -4.53
CA GLY A 73 -17.58 11.30 -4.50
C GLY A 73 -17.25 11.88 -5.88
N PRO A 74 -16.13 12.60 -6.01
CA PRO A 74 -15.66 13.11 -7.29
C PRO A 74 -15.43 11.96 -8.27
N GLU A 75 -15.90 12.11 -9.51
CA GLU A 75 -15.79 11.07 -10.54
C GLU A 75 -14.32 10.66 -10.78
N LYS A 76 -13.41 11.64 -10.83
CA LYS A 76 -11.96 11.42 -10.98
C LYS A 76 -11.41 10.51 -9.87
N ASP A 77 -11.71 10.83 -8.62
CA ASP A 77 -11.20 10.11 -7.46
C ASP A 77 -11.71 8.66 -7.43
N ILE A 78 -12.97 8.44 -7.81
CA ILE A 78 -13.56 7.11 -7.91
C ILE A 78 -12.86 6.31 -9.01
N ILE A 79 -12.62 6.91 -10.18
CA ILE A 79 -11.94 6.25 -11.31
C ILE A 79 -10.51 5.87 -10.92
N GLU A 80 -9.77 6.74 -10.23
CA GLU A 80 -8.42 6.45 -9.73
C GLU A 80 -8.39 5.24 -8.81
N VAL A 81 -9.30 5.17 -7.84
CA VAL A 81 -9.42 4.02 -6.94
C VAL A 81 -9.78 2.75 -7.71
N LEU A 82 -10.76 2.81 -8.62
CA LEU A 82 -11.15 1.66 -9.44
C LEU A 82 -10.01 1.15 -10.32
N ASN A 83 -9.18 2.05 -10.84
CA ASN A 83 -7.99 1.68 -11.59
C ASN A 83 -6.94 1.03 -10.68
N ALA A 84 -6.67 1.60 -9.50
CA ALA A 84 -5.74 1.04 -8.52
C ALA A 84 -6.16 -0.35 -7.99
N ILE A 85 -7.47 -0.64 -7.95
CA ILE A 85 -8.00 -1.96 -7.57
C ILE A 85 -7.71 -3.03 -8.63
N LYS A 86 -7.74 -2.65 -9.92
CA LYS A 86 -7.59 -3.55 -11.08
C LYS A 86 -6.14 -3.94 -11.38
N VAL A 87 -5.17 -3.20 -10.86
CA VAL A 87 -3.74 -3.57 -10.86
C VAL A 87 -3.50 -4.69 -9.84
#